data_AF-A0A961CCS9-F1
#
_entry.id   AF-A0A961CCS9-F1
#
_cell.length_a   1.000
_cell.length_b   1.000
_cell.length_c   1.000
_cell.angle_alpha   90.00
_cell.angle_beta   90.00
_cell.angle_gamma   90.00
#
_symmetry.space_group_name_H-M   'P 1'
#
loop_
_entity.id
_entity.type
_entity.pdbx_description
1 polymer ?
#
loop_
_entity_poly.entity_id
_entity_poly.type
_entity_poly.pdbx_seq_one_letter_code
_entity_poly.pdbx_strand_id
1 'polypeptide(L)' 'MAHCSNCGAHVDEDARSCPSCHAVLDDNVADGVRGQVLVFVVMLVILVGAVALGLVLRA' A
#
# COMPACT_ATOMS: atom_id res chain seq x y z
N MET A 1 18.45 8.15 9.50
CA MET A 1 18.67 7.27 10.67
C MET A 1 17.35 6.63 11.07
N ALA A 2 17.27 5.30 11.09
CA ALA A 2 16.04 4.56 11.35
C ALA A 2 16.14 3.74 12.64
N HIS A 3 15.00 3.45 13.27
CA HIS A 3 14.90 2.60 14.46
C HIS A 3 13.97 1.43 14.16
N CYS A 4 14.32 0.25 14.65
CA CYS A 4 13.47 -0.92 14.49
C CYS A 4 12.18 -0.76 15.30
N SER A 5 11.02 -0.89 14.65
CA SER A 5 9.70 -0.81 15.30
C SER A 5 9.41 -1.97 16.24
N ASN A 6 10.16 -3.08 16.13
CA ASN A 6 9.97 -4.26 16.97
C ASN A 6 10.75 -4.19 18.30
N CYS A 7 11.99 -3.69 18.27
CA CYS A 7 12.89 -3.74 19.43
C CYS A 7 13.53 -2.39 19.81
N GLY A 8 13.33 -1.34 19.00
CA GLY A 8 13.90 -0.01 19.24
C GLY A 8 15.39 0.11 18.95
N ALA A 9 16.05 -0.95 18.45
CA ALA A 9 17.46 -0.91 18.10
C ALA A 9 17.71 0.02 16.91
N HIS A 10 18.91 0.60 16.88
CA HIS A 10 19.36 1.39 15.75
C HIS A 10 19.53 0.48 14.53
N VAL A 11 18.99 0.90 13.39
CA VAL A 11 19.05 0.16 12.14
C VAL A 11 19.46 1.08 11.00
N ASP A 12 20.21 0.51 10.06
CA ASP A 12 20.56 1.21 8.83
C ASP A 12 19.30 1.45 7.98
N GLU A 13 19.30 2.51 7.18
CA GLU A 13 18.15 2.86 6.33
C GLU A 13 17.98 1.87 5.17
N ASP A 14 19.08 1.20 4.80
CA ASP A 14 19.11 0.15 3.77
C ASP A 14 19.04 -1.28 4.35
N ALA A 15 18.90 -1.43 5.67
CA ALA A 15 18.89 -2.75 6.32
C ALA A 15 17.53 -3.43 6.14
N ARG A 16 17.49 -4.52 5.35
CA ARG A 16 16.29 -5.37 5.16
C ARG A 16 15.85 -6.16 6.40
N SER A 17 16.73 -6.27 7.40
CA SER A 17 16.46 -7.02 8.63
C SER A 17 17.22 -6.46 9.83
N CYS A 18 16.63 -6.55 11.02
CA CYS A 18 17.20 -5.95 12.22
C CYS A 18 18.34 -6.83 12.74
N PRO A 19 19.56 -6.33 12.95
CA PRO A 19 20.65 -7.12 13.49
C PRO A 19 20.45 -7.52 14.96
N SER A 20 19.57 -6.84 15.69
CA SER A 20 19.34 -7.12 17.12
C SER A 20 18.21 -8.12 17.37
N CYS A 21 17.12 -8.07 16.59
CA CYS A 21 15.97 -8.96 16.81
C CYS A 21 15.60 -9.82 15.60
N HIS A 22 16.28 -9.67 14.47
CA HIS A 22 16.03 -10.38 13.21
C HIS A 22 14.64 -10.16 12.60
N ALA A 23 13.90 -9.15 13.04
CA ALA A 23 12.67 -8.73 12.38
C ALA A 23 12.98 -8.22 10.96
N VAL A 24 12.14 -8.56 9.98
CA VAL A 24 12.26 -8.06 8.61
C VAL A 24 11.83 -6.59 8.60
N LEU A 25 12.73 -5.70 8.16
CA LEU A 25 12.40 -4.30 7.88
C LEU A 25 12.09 -4.24 6.40
N ASP A 26 10.82 -4.42 6.08
CA ASP A 26 10.36 -4.28 4.71
C ASP A 26 10.12 -2.78 4.43
N ASP A 27 11.08 -2.16 3.76
CA ASP A 27 11.02 -0.80 3.23
C ASP A 27 10.08 -0.66 2.01
N ASN A 28 9.46 -1.75 1.56
CA ASN A 28 8.57 -1.78 0.40
C ASN A 28 7.08 -1.65 0.77
N VAL A 29 6.79 -1.14 1.98
CA VAL A 29 5.44 -0.70 2.32
C VAL A 29 5.31 0.81 2.09
N ALA A 30 5.40 1.18 0.81
CA ALA A 30 4.50 2.22 0.31
C ALA A 30 3.07 1.64 0.40
N ASP A 31 2.46 1.79 1.58
CA ASP A 31 1.03 1.75 1.82
C ASP A 31 0.25 0.53 1.26
N GLY A 32 0.49 -0.67 1.81
CA GLY A 32 -0.34 -1.86 1.57
C GLY A 32 -1.80 -1.76 2.05
N VAL A 33 -2.19 -0.70 2.78
CA VAL A 33 -3.59 -0.48 3.22
C VAL A 33 -4.25 0.68 2.46
N ARG A 34 -3.50 1.69 2.02
CA ARG A 34 -4.06 2.73 1.12
C ARG A 34 -4.13 2.25 -0.32
N GLY A 35 -3.21 1.38 -0.76
CA GLY A 35 -3.25 0.77 -2.09
C GLY A 35 -4.53 -0.05 -2.32
N GLN A 36 -4.95 -0.84 -1.34
CA GLN A 36 -6.13 -1.70 -1.50
C GLN A 36 -7.45 -0.90 -1.55
N VAL A 37 -7.58 0.16 -0.73
CA VAL A 37 -8.75 1.05 -0.77
C VAL A 37 -8.77 1.88 -2.06
N LEU A 38 -7.62 2.40 -2.50
CA LEU A 38 -7.53 3.17 -3.74
C LEU A 38 -7.93 2.32 -4.97
N VAL A 39 -7.46 1.07 -5.04
CA VAL A 39 -7.85 0.13 -6.12
C VAL A 39 -9.36 -0.13 -6.11
N PHE A 40 -9.97 -0.33 -4.93
CA PHE A 40 -11.41 -0.56 -4.82
C PHE A 40 -12.23 0.67 -5.25
N VAL A 41 -11.84 1.87 -4.81
CA VAL A 41 -12.49 3.14 -5.18
C VAL A 41 -12.38 3.39 -6.68
N VAL A 42 -11.19 3.22 -7.27
CA VAL A 42 -10.97 3.38 -8.72
C VAL A 42 -11.81 2.38 -9.52
N MET A 43 -11.86 1.11 -9.10
CA MET A 43 -12.68 0.10 -9.75
C MET A 43 -14.17 0.45 -9.72
N LEU A 44 -14.69 0.91 -8.56
CA LEU A 44 -16.08 1.33 -8.44
C LEU A 44 -16.42 2.53 -9.32
N VAL A 45 -15.55 3.54 -9.38
CA VAL A 45 -15.76 4.72 -10.24
C VAL A 45 -15.79 4.33 -11.72
N ILE A 46 -14.88 3.45 -12.15
CA ILE A 46 -14.84 2.94 -13.53
C ILE A 46 -16.10 2.16 -13.87
N LEU A 47 -16.56 1.27 -12.98
CA LEU A 47 -17.78 0.48 -13.19
C LEU A 47 -19.02 1.38 -13.29
N VAL A 48 -19.19 2.33 -12.37
CA VAL A 48 -20.30 3.28 -12.40
C VAL A 48 -20.26 4.13 -13.67
N GLY A 49 -19.08 4.63 -14.04
CA GLY A 49 -18.88 5.39 -15.27
C GLY A 49 -19.21 4.59 -16.54
N ALA A 50 -18.77 3.33 -16.61
CA ALA A 50 -19.05 2.45 -17.74
C ALA A 50 -20.54 2.09 -17.85
N VAL A 51 -21.22 1.85 -16.72
CA VAL A 51 -22.66 1.60 -16.68
C VAL A 51 -23.44 2.85 -17.11
N ALA A 52 -23.10 4.02 -16.56
CA ALA A 52 -23.73 5.29 -16.92
C ALA A 52 -23.54 5.60 -18.41
N LEU A 53 -22.32 5.47 -18.93
CA LEU A 53 -22.02 5.67 -20.35
C LEU A 53 -22.77 4.66 -21.23
N GLY A 54 -22.85 3.39 -20.82
CA GLY A 54 -23.57 2.35 -21.53
C GLY A 54 -25.08 2.55 -21.56
N LEU A 55 -25.67 3.12 -20.50
CA LEU A 55 -27.08 3.51 -20.47
C LEU A 55 -27.35 4.72 -21.37
N VAL A 56 -26.47 5.72 -21.38
CA VAL A 56 -26.60 6.91 -22.23
C VAL A 56 -26.45 6.58 -23.72
N LEU A 57 -25.53 5.70 -24.08
CA LEU A 57 -25.37 5.23 -25.47
C LEU A 57 -26.51 4.32 -25.96
N ARG A 58 -27.35 3.83 -25.04
CA ARG A 58 -28.51 2.97 -25.33
C ARG A 58 -29.86 3.67 -25.19
N ALA A 59 -29.86 4.97 -24.86
CA ALA A 59 -31.03 5.85 -24.85
C ALA A 59 -31.09 6.67 -26.14
#